data_AF-A0AB39Y1Y5-F1
#
_entry.id   AF-A0AB39Y1Y5-F1
#
_cell.length_a   1.000
_cell.length_b   1.000
_cell.length_c   1.000
_cell.angle_alpha   90.00
_cell.angle_beta   90.00
_cell.angle_gamma   90.00
#
_symmetry.space_group_name_H-M   'P 1'
#
loop_
_entity.id
_entity.type
_entity.pdbx_description
1 polymer ?
#
loop_
_entity_poly.entity_id
_entity_poly.type
_entity_poly.pdbx_seq_one_letter_code
_entity_poly.pdbx_strand_id
1 'polypeptide(L)'
;MTLLRDMCYPTPSELALAARALADEHPGPARLRQAGTSRGGRPLWLFSVEPSGRPQGAGVLVVAGAHANEPVGGATALALARHVLHEPAVRAGRGWHFLLCADPDGAALHRTPRPYSLLDYHRNFFRPPGPEQPEWAPSLLPPDRLPPETLALTALIDELRPALQVSLHGTDLGGSWVQLTRDIPGLAEPFAKSAAELRIPVETGASDAAGWPSPGPGIFVMPQAGADAAGAFHPEDTRLSTWYHAHRYDGTTAIVEVPMWASDLVDDPAPHPDPRGALRFLAGRLTADAALVARVRDRVPGVREPGIREPGIREPGRGPGSGPGSDPAGDAGAAALLRAVDWTLALIPRITVEWTGPGAPAEATAASIGSIDAFGRRLSLRAAAMLLRVLRAQDHPAAPGLDRLVTGWCEEFAARFQARRVPVATQVEHQTRTVLATYERLVAAGTVNA
;
A
#
# COMPACT_ATOMS: atom_id res chain seq x y z
N MET A 1 1.51 -22.56 -16.50
CA MET A 1 1.15 -22.72 -15.08
C MET A 1 0.02 -21.76 -14.74
N THR A 2 -1.19 -22.26 -14.47
CA THR A 2 -2.33 -21.41 -14.07
C THR A 2 -2.14 -20.98 -12.62
N LEU A 3 -1.38 -19.89 -12.40
CA LEU A 3 -1.16 -19.24 -11.09
C LEU A 3 -2.48 -18.93 -10.33
N LEU A 4 -3.63 -19.01 -11.00
CA LEU A 4 -4.95 -18.69 -10.47
C LEU A 4 -5.62 -19.83 -9.69
N ARG A 5 -5.14 -21.07 -9.75
CA ARG A 5 -5.74 -22.18 -8.97
C ARG A 5 -5.18 -22.33 -7.56
N ASP A 6 -4.00 -21.75 -7.29
CA ASP A 6 -3.27 -21.94 -6.04
C ASP A 6 -3.08 -20.64 -5.25
N MET A 7 -4.18 -20.10 -4.72
CA MET A 7 -4.35 -19.10 -3.64
C MET A 7 -3.08 -18.61 -2.91
N CYS A 8 -2.19 -17.86 -3.56
CA CYS A 8 -1.05 -17.22 -2.90
C CYS A 8 -0.78 -15.85 -3.51
N TYR A 9 -0.15 -15.00 -2.71
CA TYR A 9 0.41 -13.76 -3.22
C TYR A 9 1.76 -14.05 -3.90
N PRO A 10 1.91 -13.73 -5.20
CA PRO A 10 3.15 -13.96 -5.92
C PRO A 10 4.24 -13.00 -5.44
N THR A 11 5.46 -13.51 -5.33
CA THR A 11 6.66 -12.70 -5.10
C THR A 11 7.01 -11.85 -6.34
N PRO A 12 7.78 -10.77 -6.20
CA PRO A 12 8.25 -9.98 -7.35
C PRO A 12 8.98 -10.82 -8.41
N SER A 13 9.71 -11.86 -8.00
CA SER A 13 10.39 -12.78 -8.93
C SER A 13 9.40 -13.66 -9.70
N GLU A 14 8.37 -14.19 -9.03
CA GLU A 14 7.31 -14.96 -9.68
C GLU A 14 6.48 -14.10 -10.64
N LEU A 15 6.21 -12.84 -10.26
CA LEU A 15 5.56 -11.86 -11.14
C LEU A 15 6.36 -11.63 -12.43
N ALA A 16 7.68 -11.42 -12.30
CA ALA A 16 8.56 -11.23 -13.44
C ALA A 16 8.60 -12.45 -14.37
N LEU A 17 8.69 -13.66 -13.81
CA LEU A 17 8.67 -14.91 -14.58
C LEU A 17 7.33 -15.10 -15.30
N ALA A 18 6.21 -14.85 -14.62
CA ALA A 18 4.88 -14.97 -15.20
C ALA A 18 4.65 -13.95 -16.33
N ALA A 19 5.12 -12.71 -16.16
CA ALA A 19 5.02 -11.67 -17.18
C ALA A 19 5.94 -11.95 -18.38
N ARG A 20 7.13 -12.54 -18.15
CA ARG A 20 8.01 -12.98 -19.24
C ARG A 20 7.33 -14.05 -20.08
N ALA A 21 6.80 -15.09 -19.44
CA ALA A 21 6.06 -16.14 -20.12
C ALA A 21 4.88 -15.57 -20.92
N LEU A 22 4.14 -14.61 -20.36
CA LEU A 22 3.01 -13.96 -21.04
C LEU A 22 3.46 -13.13 -22.26
N ALA A 23 4.63 -12.48 -22.19
CA ALA A 23 5.21 -11.76 -23.33
C ALA A 23 5.66 -12.73 -24.44
N ASP A 24 6.26 -13.85 -24.06
CA ASP A 24 6.75 -14.88 -24.99
C ASP A 24 5.59 -15.62 -25.68
N GLU A 25 4.47 -15.83 -24.99
CA GLU A 25 3.22 -16.39 -25.53
C GLU A 25 2.52 -15.42 -26.52
N HIS A 26 2.76 -14.11 -26.39
CA HIS A 26 2.09 -13.07 -27.18
C HIS A 26 3.09 -12.02 -27.75
N PRO A 27 4.07 -12.41 -28.58
CA PRO A 27 5.21 -11.55 -28.95
C PRO A 27 4.87 -10.32 -29.82
N GLY A 28 3.66 -10.27 -30.35
CA GLY A 28 3.15 -9.10 -31.08
C GLY A 28 2.68 -7.98 -30.12
N PRO A 29 1.58 -8.19 -29.37
CA PRO A 29 1.00 -7.17 -28.53
C PRO A 29 1.66 -7.01 -27.16
N ALA A 30 2.45 -7.98 -26.67
CA ALA A 30 2.98 -7.96 -25.31
C ALA A 30 4.50 -7.73 -25.25
N ARG A 31 4.96 -6.91 -24.30
CA ARG A 31 6.39 -6.66 -24.06
C ARG A 31 6.68 -6.58 -22.56
N LEU A 32 7.84 -7.08 -22.15
CA LEU A 32 8.37 -6.93 -20.79
C LEU A 32 9.72 -6.23 -20.85
N ARG A 33 9.84 -5.09 -20.15
CA ARG A 33 11.10 -4.34 -20.00
C ARG A 33 11.36 -3.97 -18.54
N GLN A 34 12.63 -3.73 -18.23
CA GLN A 34 13.00 -3.12 -16.95
C GLN A 34 12.76 -1.61 -17.05
N ALA A 35 12.02 -1.05 -16.10
CA ALA A 35 11.71 0.37 -16.01
C ALA A 35 12.67 1.13 -15.07
N GLY A 36 13.27 0.42 -14.12
CA GLY A 36 14.21 1.01 -13.18
C GLY A 36 14.86 -0.06 -12.30
N THR A 37 15.58 0.40 -11.29
CA THR A 37 16.25 -0.44 -10.30
C THR A 37 16.01 0.15 -8.93
N SER A 38 15.65 -0.69 -7.96
CA SER A 38 15.41 -0.29 -6.57
C SER A 38 16.71 0.04 -5.83
N ARG A 39 16.61 0.60 -4.62
CA ARG A 39 17.78 0.93 -3.77
C ARG A 39 18.63 -0.31 -3.46
N GLY A 40 17.99 -1.44 -3.25
CA GLY A 40 18.59 -2.76 -3.05
C GLY A 40 19.03 -3.47 -4.33
N GLY A 41 18.96 -2.79 -5.49
CA GLY A 41 19.46 -3.33 -6.76
C GLY A 41 18.50 -4.27 -7.49
N ARG A 42 17.22 -4.35 -7.09
CA ARG A 42 16.22 -5.22 -7.73
C ARG A 42 15.57 -4.52 -8.92
N PRO A 43 15.29 -5.23 -10.02
CA PRO A 43 14.64 -4.65 -11.19
C PRO A 43 13.17 -4.30 -10.90
N LEU A 44 12.74 -3.12 -11.36
CA LEU A 44 11.34 -2.75 -11.48
C LEU A 44 10.88 -3.14 -12.89
N TRP A 45 9.92 -4.06 -12.98
CA TRP A 45 9.46 -4.62 -14.26
C TRP A 45 8.18 -3.96 -14.74
N LEU A 46 8.19 -3.52 -16.01
CA LEU A 46 7.02 -3.01 -16.71
C LEU A 46 6.58 -4.02 -17.79
N PHE A 47 5.39 -4.58 -17.63
CA PHE A 47 4.71 -5.36 -18.65
C PHE A 47 3.76 -4.45 -19.44
N SER A 48 3.83 -4.46 -20.76
CA SER A 48 3.02 -3.59 -21.63
C SER A 48 2.24 -4.40 -22.65
N VAL A 49 1.00 -4.00 -22.89
CA VAL A 49 0.12 -4.51 -23.93
C VAL A 49 -0.23 -3.37 -24.87
N GLU A 50 0.18 -3.50 -26.13
CA GLU A 50 -0.07 -2.51 -27.17
C GLU A 50 -1.58 -2.32 -27.44
N PRO A 51 -2.02 -1.13 -27.87
CA PRO A 51 -3.41 -0.90 -28.27
C PRO A 51 -3.86 -1.87 -29.37
N SER A 52 -5.14 -2.21 -29.41
CA SER A 52 -5.76 -2.83 -30.58
C SER A 52 -6.25 -1.74 -31.54
N GLY A 53 -6.11 -1.97 -32.84
CA GLY A 53 -6.47 -0.98 -33.85
C GLY A 53 -5.56 0.25 -33.86
N ARG A 54 -6.09 1.38 -34.36
CA ARG A 54 -5.35 2.65 -34.42
C ARG A 54 -5.31 3.29 -33.01
N PRO A 55 -4.14 3.71 -32.51
CA PRO A 55 -4.03 4.47 -31.27
C PRO A 55 -4.89 5.74 -31.33
N GLN A 56 -5.66 5.99 -30.25
CA GLN A 56 -6.66 7.06 -30.12
C GLN A 56 -6.49 7.81 -28.78
N GLY A 57 -5.25 7.91 -28.31
CA GLY A 57 -4.87 8.73 -27.15
C GLY A 57 -4.09 7.97 -26.08
N ALA A 58 -3.97 8.61 -24.93
CA ALA A 58 -3.17 8.13 -23.81
C ALA A 58 -3.67 6.78 -23.25
N GLY A 59 -2.70 5.96 -22.80
CA GLY A 59 -2.94 4.63 -22.27
C GLY A 59 -3.31 4.60 -20.79
N VAL A 60 -3.33 3.40 -20.24
CA VAL A 60 -3.55 3.12 -18.81
C VAL A 60 -2.24 2.64 -18.18
N LEU A 61 -1.89 3.18 -17.01
CA LEU A 61 -0.80 2.70 -16.17
C LEU A 61 -1.36 2.08 -14.90
N VAL A 62 -1.11 0.79 -14.68
CA VAL A 62 -1.46 0.08 -13.45
C VAL A 62 -0.21 -0.14 -12.62
N VAL A 63 -0.21 0.32 -11.38
CA VAL A 63 0.92 0.24 -10.44
C VAL A 63 0.59 -0.79 -9.36
N ALA A 64 1.38 -1.85 -9.28
CA ALA A 64 1.27 -2.87 -8.23
C ALA A 64 2.44 -2.77 -7.23
N GLY A 65 2.25 -3.31 -6.04
CA GLY A 65 3.29 -3.35 -5.01
C GLY A 65 3.67 -1.95 -4.51
N ALA A 66 2.68 -1.06 -4.41
CA ALA A 66 2.82 0.29 -3.86
C ALA A 66 3.38 0.27 -2.43
N HIS A 67 2.92 -0.71 -1.63
CA HIS A 67 3.46 -1.00 -0.32
C HIS A 67 3.85 -2.48 -0.19
N ALA A 68 4.97 -2.73 0.49
CA ALA A 68 5.50 -4.06 0.77
C ALA A 68 4.47 -5.01 1.40
N ASN A 69 3.58 -4.49 2.26
CA ASN A 69 2.64 -5.26 3.05
C ASN A 69 1.28 -5.50 2.36
N GLU A 70 1.14 -5.14 1.08
CA GLU A 70 -0.13 -5.11 0.33
C GLU A 70 0.01 -5.94 -0.97
N PRO A 71 0.16 -7.27 -0.85
CA PRO A 71 0.75 -8.07 -1.92
C PRO A 71 -0.25 -8.50 -3.02
N VAL A 72 -1.53 -8.13 -2.90
CA VAL A 72 -2.58 -8.50 -3.87
C VAL A 72 -2.37 -7.86 -5.24
N GLY A 73 -1.87 -6.62 -5.29
CA GLY A 73 -1.80 -5.83 -6.50
C GLY A 73 -1.03 -6.52 -7.63
N GLY A 74 0.03 -7.27 -7.32
CA GLY A 74 0.80 -8.01 -8.33
C GLY A 74 -0.02 -9.12 -9.01
N ALA A 75 -0.81 -9.86 -8.23
CA ALA A 75 -1.71 -10.88 -8.77
C ALA A 75 -2.80 -10.24 -9.64
N THR A 76 -3.36 -9.12 -9.19
CA THR A 76 -4.36 -8.33 -9.95
C THR A 76 -3.78 -7.81 -11.26
N ALA A 77 -2.57 -7.25 -11.25
CA ALA A 77 -1.90 -6.76 -12.45
C ALA A 77 -1.72 -7.87 -13.50
N LEU A 78 -1.31 -9.08 -13.09
CA LEU A 78 -1.22 -10.22 -14.01
C LEU A 78 -2.58 -10.70 -14.53
N ALA A 79 -3.61 -10.71 -13.68
CA ALA A 79 -4.97 -11.08 -14.07
C ALA A 79 -5.54 -10.10 -15.10
N LEU A 80 -5.40 -8.79 -14.84
CA LEU A 80 -5.77 -7.73 -15.77
C LEU A 80 -4.98 -7.81 -17.08
N ALA A 81 -3.66 -8.00 -17.02
CA ALA A 81 -2.83 -8.13 -18.21
C ALA A 81 -3.29 -9.29 -19.10
N ARG A 82 -3.62 -10.45 -18.50
CA ARG A 82 -4.22 -11.57 -19.24
C ARG A 82 -5.57 -11.20 -19.81
N HIS A 83 -6.46 -10.59 -19.03
CA HIS A 83 -7.79 -10.19 -19.51
C HIS A 83 -7.70 -9.23 -20.71
N VAL A 84 -6.88 -8.18 -20.62
CA VAL A 84 -6.66 -7.18 -21.68
C VAL A 84 -6.07 -7.81 -22.95
N LEU A 85 -5.22 -8.84 -22.84
CA LEU A 85 -4.71 -9.57 -24.00
C LEU A 85 -5.81 -10.40 -24.70
N HIS A 86 -6.71 -11.02 -23.93
CA HIS A 86 -7.77 -11.88 -24.43
C HIS A 86 -8.98 -11.09 -24.96
N GLU A 87 -9.19 -9.86 -24.48
CA GLU A 87 -10.31 -8.99 -24.85
C GLU A 87 -9.84 -7.75 -25.63
N PRO A 88 -9.65 -7.83 -26.96
CA PRO A 88 -9.17 -6.71 -27.77
C PRO A 88 -10.00 -5.43 -27.65
N ALA A 89 -11.30 -5.54 -27.32
CA ALA A 89 -12.19 -4.39 -27.14
C ALA A 89 -11.77 -3.50 -25.95
N VAL A 90 -11.24 -4.08 -24.87
CA VAL A 90 -10.79 -3.33 -23.68
C VAL A 90 -9.61 -2.41 -24.02
N ARG A 91 -8.72 -2.84 -24.91
CA ARG A 91 -7.56 -2.08 -25.39
C ARG A 91 -7.78 -1.37 -26.73
N ALA A 92 -9.02 -1.18 -27.17
CA ALA A 92 -9.32 -0.48 -28.41
C ALA A 92 -8.75 0.94 -28.37
N GLY A 93 -7.75 1.20 -29.21
CA GLY A 93 -7.06 2.49 -29.33
C GLY A 93 -6.19 2.90 -28.14
N ARG A 94 -6.04 2.09 -27.09
CA ARG A 94 -5.28 2.43 -25.87
C ARG A 94 -4.37 1.31 -25.39
N GLY A 95 -3.10 1.63 -25.15
CA GLY A 95 -2.14 0.72 -24.54
C GLY A 95 -2.38 0.56 -23.03
N TRP A 96 -1.98 -0.59 -22.49
CA TRP A 96 -2.04 -0.89 -21.06
C TRP A 96 -0.65 -1.26 -20.54
N HIS A 97 -0.21 -0.59 -19.48
CA HIS A 97 1.11 -0.74 -18.92
C HIS A 97 1.00 -1.11 -17.43
N PHE A 98 1.74 -2.12 -17.00
CA PHE A 98 1.66 -2.70 -15.66
C PHE A 98 3.03 -2.67 -15.01
N LEU A 99 3.24 -1.77 -14.05
CA LEU A 99 4.40 -1.82 -13.16
C LEU A 99 4.14 -2.90 -12.11
N LEU A 100 4.83 -4.04 -12.22
CA LEU A 100 4.48 -5.26 -11.48
C LEU A 100 4.78 -5.18 -9.98
N CYS A 101 5.73 -4.34 -9.57
CA CYS A 101 6.07 -4.09 -8.17
C CYS A 101 6.85 -2.77 -8.06
N ALA A 102 6.29 -1.77 -7.39
CA ALA A 102 6.94 -0.48 -7.16
C ALA A 102 8.02 -0.54 -6.07
N ASP A 103 7.82 -1.34 -5.01
CA ASP A 103 8.79 -1.56 -3.93
C ASP A 103 9.24 -3.04 -3.84
N PRO A 104 10.09 -3.52 -4.77
CA PRO A 104 10.54 -4.91 -4.77
C PRO A 104 11.48 -5.24 -3.59
N ASP A 105 12.11 -4.25 -2.96
CA ASP A 105 12.96 -4.45 -1.79
C ASP A 105 12.12 -4.69 -0.54
N GLY A 106 11.13 -3.84 -0.29
CA GLY A 106 10.19 -4.04 0.81
C GLY A 106 9.38 -5.32 0.63
N ALA A 107 8.93 -5.62 -0.59
CA ALA A 107 8.25 -6.89 -0.89
C ALA A 107 9.13 -8.13 -0.65
N ALA A 108 10.47 -8.02 -0.71
CA ALA A 108 11.38 -9.12 -0.36
C ALA A 108 11.52 -9.32 1.16
N LEU A 109 11.30 -8.25 1.93
CA LEU A 109 11.34 -8.25 3.40
C LEU A 109 10.00 -8.64 4.03
N HIS A 110 8.87 -8.39 3.36
CA HIS A 110 7.54 -8.85 3.78
C HIS A 110 7.23 -10.22 3.18
N ARG A 111 7.03 -11.26 4.01
CA ARG A 111 6.87 -12.64 3.51
C ARG A 111 5.62 -13.33 4.07
N THR A 112 4.49 -13.13 3.42
CA THR A 112 3.21 -13.76 3.80
C THR A 112 2.49 -14.30 2.57
N PRO A 113 2.98 -15.37 1.91
CA PRO A 113 2.37 -15.84 0.67
C PRO A 113 0.94 -16.36 0.88
N ARG A 114 0.64 -16.93 2.06
CA ARG A 114 -0.66 -17.51 2.42
C ARG A 114 -0.97 -17.31 3.91
N PRO A 115 -1.26 -16.10 4.39
CA PRO A 115 -1.60 -15.93 5.80
C PRO A 115 -2.98 -16.54 6.08
N TYR A 116 -3.04 -17.37 7.13
CA TYR A 116 -4.29 -18.00 7.60
C TYR A 116 -4.93 -17.21 8.75
N SER A 117 -4.14 -16.40 9.45
CA SER A 117 -4.56 -15.53 10.55
C SER A 117 -3.84 -14.17 10.49
N LEU A 118 -4.35 -13.17 11.23
CA LEU A 118 -3.65 -11.90 11.43
C LEU A 118 -2.26 -12.11 12.05
N LEU A 119 -2.10 -13.12 12.91
CA LEU A 119 -0.82 -13.45 13.52
C LEU A 119 0.19 -13.95 12.49
N ASP A 120 -0.22 -14.85 11.59
CA ASP A 120 0.65 -15.35 10.52
C ASP A 120 1.10 -14.24 9.57
N TYR A 121 0.21 -13.28 9.31
CA TYR A 121 0.53 -12.08 8.55
C TYR A 121 1.55 -11.19 9.29
N HIS A 122 1.29 -10.88 10.56
CA HIS A 122 2.15 -9.96 11.31
C HIS A 122 3.54 -10.55 11.62
N ARG A 123 3.68 -11.88 11.79
CA ARG A 123 4.97 -12.53 12.07
C ARG A 123 6.06 -12.23 11.04
N ASN A 124 5.67 -11.99 9.79
CA ASN A 124 6.59 -11.68 8.69
C ASN A 124 6.33 -10.27 8.11
N PHE A 125 5.76 -9.38 8.93
CA PHE A 125 5.39 -8.02 8.52
C PHE A 125 6.63 -7.18 8.19
N PHE A 126 6.53 -6.39 7.13
CA PHE A 126 7.42 -5.27 6.87
C PHE A 126 6.63 -4.20 6.11
N ARG A 127 6.72 -2.96 6.58
CA ARG A 127 6.30 -1.77 5.83
C ARG A 127 7.39 -0.72 6.02
N PRO A 128 7.99 -0.19 4.94
CA PRO A 128 9.04 0.79 5.08
C PRO A 128 8.52 2.12 5.66
N PRO A 129 9.40 2.96 6.24
CA PRO A 129 9.07 4.35 6.59
C PRO A 129 8.44 5.09 5.41
N GLY A 130 7.62 6.09 5.68
CA GLY A 130 7.02 6.93 4.63
C GLY A 130 8.02 7.42 3.58
N PRO A 131 9.18 8.01 3.98
CA PRO A 131 10.19 8.52 3.05
C PRO A 131 10.82 7.45 2.14
N GLU A 132 10.63 6.18 2.49
CA GLU A 132 11.13 5.02 1.76
C GLU A 132 10.04 4.34 0.91
N GLN A 133 8.79 4.83 0.92
CA GLN A 133 7.68 4.30 0.12
C GLN A 133 7.61 5.01 -1.24
N PRO A 134 7.64 4.28 -2.38
CA PRO A 134 7.77 4.90 -3.71
C PRO A 134 6.71 5.97 -4.04
N GLU A 135 5.46 5.75 -3.62
CA GLU A 135 4.38 6.66 -3.95
C GLU A 135 4.28 7.86 -3.01
N TRP A 136 4.68 7.67 -1.73
CA TRP A 136 4.58 8.71 -0.69
C TRP A 136 5.81 9.60 -0.60
N ALA A 137 7.01 9.09 -0.92
CA ALA A 137 8.26 9.82 -0.72
C ALA A 137 8.26 11.28 -1.24
N PRO A 138 7.66 11.61 -2.40
CA PRO A 138 7.52 13.00 -2.85
C PRO A 138 6.79 13.96 -1.91
N SER A 139 5.89 13.47 -1.06
CA SER A 139 5.21 14.29 -0.06
C SER A 139 6.07 14.59 1.18
N LEU A 140 7.23 13.91 1.31
CA LEU A 140 8.04 13.83 2.53
C LEU A 140 9.46 14.34 2.35
N LEU A 141 9.95 14.22 1.12
CA LEU A 141 11.33 14.43 0.77
C LEU A 141 11.43 15.45 -0.37
N PRO A 142 12.48 16.28 -0.37
CA PRO A 142 12.81 17.10 -1.52
C PRO A 142 13.25 16.23 -2.72
N PRO A 143 13.17 16.75 -3.96
CA PRO A 143 13.46 16.00 -5.19
C PRO A 143 14.83 15.29 -5.23
N ASP A 144 15.86 15.89 -4.63
CA ASP A 144 17.24 15.36 -4.60
C ASP A 144 17.43 14.18 -3.63
N ARG A 145 16.42 13.89 -2.81
CA ARG A 145 16.42 12.79 -1.83
C ARG A 145 15.43 11.68 -2.16
N LEU A 146 14.70 11.79 -3.28
CA LEU A 146 13.72 10.78 -3.66
C LEU A 146 14.38 9.44 -3.95
N PRO A 147 13.76 8.32 -3.53
CA PRO A 147 14.32 7.01 -3.78
C PRO A 147 14.23 6.67 -5.28
N PRO A 148 15.16 5.87 -5.84
CA PRO A 148 15.20 5.51 -7.25
C PRO A 148 13.91 4.82 -7.75
N GLU A 149 13.17 4.14 -6.87
CA GLU A 149 11.86 3.57 -7.16
C GLU A 149 10.83 4.67 -7.50
N THR A 150 10.80 5.75 -6.70
CA THR A 150 9.98 6.93 -6.97
C THR A 150 10.38 7.58 -8.29
N LEU A 151 11.69 7.78 -8.51
CA LEU A 151 12.20 8.39 -9.75
C LEU A 151 11.81 7.56 -10.98
N ALA A 152 11.91 6.23 -10.90
CA ALA A 152 11.49 5.33 -11.96
C ALA A 152 9.98 5.42 -12.23
N LEU A 153 9.15 5.46 -11.17
CA LEU A 153 7.70 5.61 -11.32
C LEU A 153 7.33 6.96 -11.94
N THR A 154 7.91 8.07 -11.49
CA THR A 154 7.66 9.39 -12.08
C THR A 154 8.13 9.46 -13.53
N ALA A 155 9.28 8.86 -13.86
CA ALA A 155 9.78 8.80 -15.23
C ALA A 155 8.86 7.95 -16.14
N LEU A 156 8.28 6.86 -15.63
CA LEU A 156 7.26 6.09 -16.35
C LEU A 156 6.00 6.93 -16.61
N ILE A 157 5.54 7.71 -15.64
CA ILE A 157 4.37 8.56 -15.83
C ILE A 157 4.69 9.66 -16.87
N ASP A 158 5.90 10.23 -16.85
CA ASP A 158 6.35 11.23 -17.83
C ASP A 158 6.48 10.65 -19.26
N GLU A 159 6.96 9.41 -19.36
CA GLU A 159 7.09 8.65 -20.61
C GLU A 159 5.72 8.28 -21.20
N LEU A 160 4.86 7.67 -20.38
CA LEU A 160 3.60 7.06 -20.82
C LEU A 160 2.44 8.05 -20.90
N ARG A 161 2.51 9.15 -20.11
CA ARG A 161 1.48 10.19 -19.99
C ARG A 161 0.07 9.59 -19.87
N PRO A 162 -0.16 8.69 -18.89
CA PRO A 162 -1.38 7.91 -18.84
C PRO A 162 -2.60 8.80 -18.62
N ALA A 163 -3.70 8.50 -19.32
CA ALA A 163 -4.97 9.13 -19.03
C ALA A 163 -5.55 8.65 -17.70
N LEU A 164 -5.26 7.38 -17.37
CA LEU A 164 -5.61 6.75 -16.12
C LEU A 164 -4.39 6.07 -15.54
N GLN A 165 -3.98 6.49 -14.35
CA GLN A 165 -3.17 5.67 -13.46
C GLN A 165 -4.09 4.94 -12.48
N VAL A 166 -3.84 3.65 -12.24
CA VAL A 166 -4.49 2.91 -11.16
C VAL A 166 -3.40 2.39 -10.23
N SER A 167 -3.38 2.86 -8.98
CA SER A 167 -2.52 2.27 -7.95
C SER A 167 -3.29 1.18 -7.20
N LEU A 168 -2.73 -0.02 -7.18
CA LEU A 168 -3.33 -1.20 -6.58
C LEU A 168 -2.81 -1.36 -5.16
N HIS A 169 -3.70 -1.11 -4.20
CA HIS A 169 -3.42 -1.19 -2.77
C HIS A 169 -4.17 -2.34 -2.11
N GLY A 170 -3.92 -2.52 -0.82
CA GLY A 170 -4.66 -3.46 -0.02
C GLY A 170 -4.60 -3.12 1.46
N THR A 171 -5.66 -3.47 2.17
CA THR A 171 -5.76 -3.26 3.61
C THR A 171 -5.68 -4.61 4.29
N ASP A 172 -4.96 -4.72 5.42
CA ASP A 172 -4.93 -5.98 6.14
C ASP A 172 -6.34 -6.32 6.66
N LEU A 173 -6.96 -5.46 7.45
CA LEU A 173 -8.31 -5.69 7.97
C LEU A 173 -9.23 -4.48 7.80
N GLY A 174 -10.30 -4.58 7.02
CA GLY A 174 -11.25 -3.47 6.85
C GLY A 174 -12.29 -3.76 5.78
N GLY A 175 -12.63 -2.74 5.00
CA GLY A 175 -13.47 -2.86 3.82
C GLY A 175 -12.70 -2.49 2.55
N SER A 176 -13.41 -2.51 1.42
CA SER A 176 -12.92 -2.00 0.16
C SER A 176 -13.34 -0.55 -0.04
N TRP A 177 -12.49 0.25 -0.66
CA TRP A 177 -12.77 1.65 -0.98
C TRP A 177 -11.82 2.15 -2.08
N VAL A 178 -12.12 3.34 -2.63
CA VAL A 178 -11.36 3.96 -3.72
C VAL A 178 -11.08 5.41 -3.37
N GLN A 179 -9.81 5.82 -3.51
CA GLN A 179 -9.42 7.23 -3.54
C GLN A 179 -9.23 7.68 -4.98
N LEU A 180 -9.75 8.85 -5.30
CA LEU A 180 -9.65 9.46 -6.61
C LEU A 180 -8.94 10.81 -6.49
N THR A 181 -7.96 11.05 -7.35
CA THR A 181 -7.32 12.38 -7.43
C THR A 181 -8.19 13.40 -8.18
N ARG A 182 -9.19 12.92 -8.94
CA ARG A 182 -10.28 13.68 -9.56
C ARG A 182 -11.50 12.77 -9.65
N ASP A 183 -12.69 13.31 -9.43
CA ASP A 183 -13.93 12.53 -9.51
C ASP A 183 -14.07 11.79 -10.87
N ILE A 184 -14.60 10.57 -10.80
CA ILE A 184 -14.93 9.72 -11.94
C ILE A 184 -16.43 9.40 -11.81
N PRO A 185 -17.30 10.21 -12.42
CA PRO A 185 -18.73 10.11 -12.23
C PRO A 185 -19.28 8.71 -12.54
N GLY A 186 -20.11 8.21 -11.63
CA GLY A 186 -20.76 6.90 -11.79
C GLY A 186 -19.88 5.70 -11.44
N LEU A 187 -18.69 5.87 -10.86
CA LEU A 187 -17.85 4.76 -10.39
C LEU A 187 -18.44 4.04 -9.17
N ALA A 188 -19.16 4.75 -8.30
CA ALA A 188 -19.68 4.19 -7.05
C ALA A 188 -20.59 2.97 -7.26
N GLU A 189 -21.44 2.98 -8.27
CA GLU A 189 -22.38 1.87 -8.55
C GLU A 189 -21.67 0.56 -8.93
N PRO A 190 -20.82 0.50 -9.99
CA PRO A 190 -20.17 -0.75 -10.37
C PRO A 190 -19.18 -1.24 -9.31
N PHE A 191 -18.54 -0.32 -8.58
CA PHE A 191 -17.69 -0.63 -7.44
C PHE A 191 -18.49 -1.33 -6.31
N ALA A 192 -19.58 -0.71 -5.85
CA ALA A 192 -20.42 -1.26 -4.78
C ALA A 192 -21.09 -2.57 -5.20
N LYS A 193 -21.52 -2.69 -6.46
CA LYS A 193 -22.06 -3.93 -7.01
C LYS A 193 -21.03 -5.07 -6.93
N SER A 194 -19.79 -4.82 -7.36
CA SER A 194 -18.74 -5.84 -7.26
C SER A 194 -18.46 -6.23 -5.80
N ALA A 195 -18.44 -5.26 -4.89
CA ALA A 195 -18.22 -5.52 -3.47
C ALA A 195 -19.32 -6.41 -2.88
N ALA A 196 -20.58 -6.08 -3.18
CA ALA A 196 -21.76 -6.84 -2.74
C ALA A 196 -21.77 -8.29 -3.26
N GLU A 197 -21.55 -8.50 -4.56
CA GLU A 197 -21.49 -9.84 -5.17
C GLU A 197 -20.38 -10.72 -4.57
N LEU A 198 -19.28 -10.11 -4.15
CA LEU A 198 -18.12 -10.79 -3.56
C LEU A 198 -18.15 -10.80 -2.03
N ARG A 199 -19.19 -10.24 -1.41
CA ARG A 199 -19.36 -10.13 0.06
C ARG A 199 -18.19 -9.44 0.76
N ILE A 200 -17.70 -8.38 0.13
CA ILE A 200 -16.70 -7.46 0.67
C ILE A 200 -17.43 -6.21 1.16
N PRO A 201 -17.32 -5.83 2.44
CA PRO A 201 -17.87 -4.58 2.97
C PRO A 201 -17.27 -3.37 2.26
N VAL A 202 -18.08 -2.35 2.02
CA VAL A 202 -17.62 -1.07 1.48
C VAL A 202 -17.26 -0.16 2.65
N GLU A 203 -16.01 0.29 2.72
CA GLU A 203 -15.54 1.15 3.80
C GLU A 203 -16.00 2.60 3.57
N THR A 204 -17.03 3.01 4.31
CA THR A 204 -17.73 4.30 4.10
C THR A 204 -17.11 5.45 4.89
N GLY A 205 -16.19 5.17 5.81
CA GLY A 205 -15.54 6.15 6.68
C GLY A 205 -14.04 5.96 6.79
N ALA A 206 -13.36 5.63 5.69
CA ALA A 206 -11.92 5.35 5.66
C ALA A 206 -11.10 6.46 6.35
N SER A 207 -10.28 6.08 7.34
CA SER A 207 -9.47 7.02 8.13
C SER A 207 -8.57 7.91 7.28
N ASP A 208 -8.02 7.33 6.21
CA ASP A 208 -7.05 7.98 5.33
C ASP A 208 -7.69 9.01 4.39
N ALA A 209 -9.02 8.99 4.26
CA ALA A 209 -9.83 9.94 3.52
C ALA A 209 -10.79 10.72 4.44
N ALA A 210 -10.50 10.79 5.74
CA ALA A 210 -11.32 11.54 6.67
C ALA A 210 -11.47 13.00 6.21
N GLY A 211 -12.72 13.47 6.09
CA GLY A 211 -13.04 14.82 5.64
C GLY A 211 -13.00 15.04 4.12
N TRP A 212 -12.70 14.02 3.32
CA TRP A 212 -12.69 14.15 1.86
C TRP A 212 -14.11 14.07 1.29
N PRO A 213 -14.41 14.80 0.20
CA PRO A 213 -15.65 14.64 -0.54
C PRO A 213 -15.88 13.18 -0.97
N SER A 214 -17.12 12.71 -0.84
CA SER A 214 -17.51 11.34 -1.21
C SER A 214 -18.71 11.37 -2.17
N PRO A 215 -18.51 11.11 -3.48
CA PRO A 215 -19.60 11.09 -4.47
C PRO A 215 -20.49 9.84 -4.36
N GLY A 216 -20.11 8.87 -3.54
CA GLY A 216 -20.89 7.67 -3.23
C GLY A 216 -20.14 6.75 -2.26
N PRO A 217 -20.83 5.75 -1.67
CA PRO A 217 -20.25 4.88 -0.66
C PRO A 217 -18.91 4.27 -1.10
N GLY A 218 -17.88 4.46 -0.26
CA GLY A 218 -16.53 3.93 -0.51
C GLY A 218 -15.74 4.63 -1.62
N ILE A 219 -16.26 5.71 -2.21
CA ILE A 219 -15.52 6.55 -3.16
C ILE A 219 -15.18 7.86 -2.45
N PHE A 220 -13.91 8.23 -2.44
CA PHE A 220 -13.42 9.47 -1.84
C PHE A 220 -12.57 10.23 -2.86
N VAL A 221 -12.75 11.55 -2.94
CA VAL A 221 -12.04 12.40 -3.90
C VAL A 221 -11.09 13.32 -3.14
N MET A 222 -9.82 13.34 -3.54
CA MET A 222 -8.83 14.25 -2.99
C MET A 222 -9.31 15.71 -3.12
N PRO A 223 -9.27 16.49 -2.03
CA PRO A 223 -9.58 17.91 -2.06
C PRO A 223 -8.70 18.68 -3.06
N GLN A 224 -9.28 19.69 -3.72
CA GLN A 224 -8.52 20.60 -4.57
C GLN A 224 -7.61 21.52 -3.75
N ALA A 225 -6.59 22.09 -4.39
CA ALA A 225 -5.71 23.07 -3.76
C ALA A 225 -6.51 24.26 -3.19
N GLY A 226 -6.34 24.54 -1.90
CA GLY A 226 -7.02 25.65 -1.22
C GLY A 226 -8.42 25.34 -0.69
N ALA A 227 -8.92 24.12 -0.87
CA ALA A 227 -10.07 23.63 -0.11
C ALA A 227 -9.56 23.07 1.23
N ASP A 228 -9.94 23.71 2.33
CA ASP A 228 -9.67 23.16 3.66
C ASP A 228 -10.39 21.81 3.78
N ALA A 229 -9.66 20.70 3.71
CA ALA A 229 -10.20 19.42 4.05
C ALA A 229 -10.48 19.43 5.56
N ALA A 230 -11.75 19.40 5.95
CA ALA A 230 -12.14 19.29 7.35
C ALA A 230 -11.89 17.85 7.81
N GLY A 231 -10.63 17.49 8.05
CA GLY A 231 -10.21 16.13 8.39
C GLY A 231 -8.85 16.12 9.10
N ALA A 232 -8.79 15.45 10.24
CA ALA A 232 -7.68 15.48 11.18
C ALA A 232 -6.46 14.62 10.80
N PHE A 233 -6.44 14.03 9.60
CA PHE A 233 -5.38 13.16 9.11
C PHE A 233 -4.88 13.68 7.78
N HIS A 234 -3.84 14.50 7.78
CA HIS A 234 -2.76 14.42 6.80
C HIS A 234 -1.62 15.34 7.25
N PRO A 235 -0.51 14.79 7.77
CA PRO A 235 0.68 15.59 8.06
C PRO A 235 1.35 16.16 6.81
N GLU A 236 1.01 15.64 5.63
CA GLU A 236 1.75 15.78 4.39
C GLU A 236 0.80 16.03 3.22
N ASP A 237 1.22 16.86 2.28
CA ASP A 237 0.41 17.19 1.11
C ASP A 237 0.39 15.98 0.16
N THR A 238 -0.68 15.19 0.21
CA THR A 238 -0.89 14.01 -0.64
C THR A 238 -0.89 14.36 -2.13
N ARG A 239 -1.09 15.63 -2.49
CA ARG A 239 -0.97 16.13 -3.87
C ARG A 239 0.48 16.19 -4.38
N LEU A 240 1.46 16.06 -3.48
CA LEU A 240 2.86 15.95 -3.88
C LEU A 240 3.26 14.52 -4.22
N SER A 241 2.46 13.51 -3.82
CA SER A 241 2.70 12.08 -4.10
C SER A 241 2.76 11.77 -5.59
N THR A 242 3.27 10.59 -5.94
CA THR A 242 3.27 10.13 -7.34
C THR A 242 1.85 9.97 -7.89
N TRP A 243 0.83 9.82 -7.04
CA TRP A 243 -0.56 9.71 -7.47
C TRP A 243 -1.04 10.95 -8.22
N TYR A 244 -0.57 12.15 -7.83
CA TYR A 244 -1.00 13.38 -8.48
C TYR A 244 -0.19 13.71 -9.75
N HIS A 245 0.92 13.00 -9.98
CA HIS A 245 1.87 13.32 -11.05
C HIS A 245 1.26 13.21 -12.45
N ALA A 246 0.29 12.31 -12.65
CA ALA A 246 -0.45 12.16 -13.91
C ALA A 246 -1.25 13.41 -14.31
N HIS A 247 -1.62 14.29 -13.36
CA HIS A 247 -2.32 15.55 -13.66
C HIS A 247 -1.50 16.52 -14.50
N ARG A 248 -0.17 16.36 -14.57
CA ARG A 248 0.69 17.11 -15.50
C ARG A 248 0.36 16.88 -16.97
N TYR A 249 -0.35 15.79 -17.27
CA TYR A 249 -0.71 15.36 -18.60
C TYR A 249 -2.22 15.18 -18.76
N ASP A 250 -3.01 15.95 -17.99
CA ASP A 250 -4.48 15.86 -17.90
C ASP A 250 -5.04 14.52 -17.41
N GLY A 251 -4.18 13.57 -17.06
CA GLY A 251 -4.53 12.27 -16.51
C GLY A 251 -5.09 12.34 -15.09
N THR A 252 -5.71 11.25 -14.66
CA THR A 252 -6.22 11.06 -13.31
C THR A 252 -5.71 9.75 -12.72
N THR A 253 -5.74 9.66 -11.40
CA THR A 253 -5.34 8.47 -10.64
C THR A 253 -6.47 7.97 -9.75
N ALA A 254 -6.70 6.66 -9.79
CA ALA A 254 -7.53 5.92 -8.85
C ALA A 254 -6.66 4.99 -8.00
N ILE A 255 -6.83 5.03 -6.68
CA ILE A 255 -6.17 4.16 -5.71
C ILE A 255 -7.24 3.19 -5.23
N VAL A 256 -7.05 1.89 -5.47
CA VAL A 256 -8.06 0.86 -5.20
C VAL A 256 -7.60 -0.04 -4.05
N GLU A 257 -8.31 0.04 -2.93
CA GLU A 257 -8.04 -0.69 -1.70
C GLU A 257 -8.93 -1.92 -1.59
N VAL A 258 -8.35 -3.08 -1.32
CA VAL A 258 -9.10 -4.33 -1.07
C VAL A 258 -8.62 -5.03 0.22
N PRO A 259 -9.52 -5.57 1.04
CA PRO A 259 -9.14 -6.17 2.32
C PRO A 259 -8.63 -7.61 2.21
N MET A 260 -7.61 -7.96 3.00
CA MET A 260 -7.24 -9.36 3.24
C MET A 260 -8.22 -10.04 4.21
N TRP A 261 -8.63 -9.32 5.25
CA TRP A 261 -9.71 -9.67 6.16
C TRP A 261 -10.80 -8.60 6.12
N ALA A 262 -12.02 -9.01 5.79
CA ALA A 262 -13.19 -8.15 5.79
C ALA A 262 -13.76 -8.02 7.22
N SER A 263 -14.29 -6.84 7.54
CA SER A 263 -15.06 -6.58 8.74
C SER A 263 -16.26 -5.70 8.39
N ASP A 264 -17.44 -6.06 8.87
CA ASP A 264 -18.67 -5.31 8.61
C ASP A 264 -18.74 -4.04 9.51
N LEU A 265 -17.85 -3.88 10.49
CA LEU A 265 -17.78 -2.66 11.33
C LEU A 265 -17.34 -1.37 10.61
N VAL A 266 -16.97 -1.47 9.34
CA VAL A 266 -16.47 -0.34 8.54
C VAL A 266 -17.50 0.19 7.55
N ASP A 267 -18.71 -0.38 7.53
CA ASP A 267 -19.79 0.03 6.64
C ASP A 267 -21.03 0.59 7.37
N ASP A 268 -21.07 0.52 8.71
CA ASP A 268 -22.18 1.01 9.54
C ASP A 268 -22.33 2.55 9.47
N PRO A 269 -23.39 3.08 8.82
CA PRO A 269 -23.59 4.50 8.64
C PRO A 269 -24.23 5.17 9.86
N ALA A 270 -24.60 4.42 10.90
CA ALA A 270 -25.25 4.97 12.08
C ALA A 270 -24.36 6.03 12.75
N PRO A 271 -24.91 7.18 13.18
CA PRO A 271 -24.17 8.14 13.98
C PRO A 271 -23.62 7.49 15.26
N HIS A 272 -22.33 7.68 15.54
CA HIS A 272 -21.72 7.19 16.76
C HIS A 272 -22.19 8.05 17.96
N PRO A 273 -22.57 7.46 19.10
CA PRO A 273 -23.20 8.19 20.21
C PRO A 273 -22.27 9.17 20.95
N ASP A 274 -20.97 8.88 20.98
CA ASP A 274 -19.94 9.77 21.56
C ASP A 274 -18.62 9.70 20.76
N PRO A 275 -18.52 10.36 19.59
CA PRO A 275 -17.32 10.34 18.75
C PRO A 275 -16.08 10.81 19.51
N ARG A 276 -16.19 11.92 20.27
CA ARG A 276 -15.06 12.50 21.00
C ARG A 276 -14.58 11.60 22.14
N GLY A 277 -15.48 10.96 22.87
CA GLY A 277 -15.11 9.97 23.88
C GLY A 277 -14.42 8.77 23.28
N ALA A 278 -14.92 8.26 22.15
CA ALA A 278 -14.28 7.16 21.43
C ALA A 278 -12.87 7.54 20.97
N LEU A 279 -12.68 8.69 20.32
CA LEU A 279 -11.36 9.14 19.86
C LEU A 279 -10.37 9.33 21.02
N ARG A 280 -10.81 9.90 22.16
CA ARG A 280 -9.98 9.99 23.37
C ARG A 280 -9.55 8.61 23.89
N PHE A 281 -10.48 7.65 23.92
CA PHE A 281 -10.19 6.28 24.32
C PHE A 281 -9.17 5.63 23.37
N LEU A 282 -9.38 5.73 22.06
CA LEU A 282 -8.49 5.18 21.04
C LEU A 282 -7.10 5.81 21.12
N ALA A 283 -7.01 7.13 21.34
CA ALA A 283 -5.75 7.85 21.54
C ALA A 283 -5.00 7.38 22.80
N GLY A 284 -5.71 7.23 23.91
CA GLY A 284 -5.14 6.73 25.17
C GLY A 284 -4.56 5.32 25.02
N ARG A 285 -5.31 4.41 24.37
CA ARG A 285 -4.82 3.06 24.07
C ARG A 285 -3.62 3.07 23.14
N LEU A 286 -3.69 3.79 22.01
CA LEU A 286 -2.60 3.88 21.05
C LEU A 286 -1.31 4.39 21.72
N THR A 287 -1.43 5.41 22.59
CA THR A 287 -0.30 5.93 23.39
C THR A 287 0.28 4.85 24.32
N ALA A 288 -0.57 4.11 25.03
CA ALA A 288 -0.14 3.06 25.96
C ALA A 288 0.57 1.90 25.23
N ASP A 289 0.02 1.46 24.11
CA ASP A 289 0.58 0.39 23.28
C ASP A 289 1.92 0.82 22.65
N ALA A 290 2.00 2.04 22.12
CA ALA A 290 3.25 2.59 21.60
C ALA A 290 4.34 2.65 22.67
N ALA A 291 3.99 3.05 23.90
CA ALA A 291 4.93 3.10 25.02
C ALA A 291 5.43 1.70 25.42
N LEU A 292 4.62 0.65 25.30
CA LEU A 292 5.05 -0.73 25.50
C LEU A 292 6.13 -1.13 24.49
N VAL A 293 5.91 -0.83 23.21
CA VAL A 293 6.87 -1.13 22.13
C VAL A 293 8.14 -0.31 22.28
N ALA A 294 8.03 1.00 22.55
CA ALA A 294 9.16 1.89 22.75
C ALA A 294 10.10 1.42 23.87
N ARG A 295 9.56 1.00 25.02
CA ARG A 295 10.37 0.46 26.13
C ARG A 295 11.19 -0.78 25.75
N VAL A 296 10.70 -1.58 24.81
CA VAL A 296 11.45 -2.73 24.29
C VAL A 296 12.47 -2.26 23.27
N ARG A 297 12.09 -1.34 22.38
CA ARG A 297 12.96 -0.75 21.35
C ARG A 297 14.19 -0.05 21.96
N ASP A 298 14.04 0.65 23.08
CA ASP A 298 15.12 1.35 23.80
C ASP A 298 16.22 0.41 24.33
N ARG A 299 15.90 -0.88 24.48
CA ARG A 299 16.84 -1.92 24.94
C ARG A 299 17.60 -2.58 23.79
N VAL A 300 17.23 -2.27 22.55
CA VAL A 300 17.86 -2.82 21.34
C VAL A 300 18.82 -1.78 20.77
N PRO A 301 20.13 -2.06 20.73
CA PRO A 301 21.08 -1.16 20.09
C PRO A 301 20.74 -0.94 18.61
N GLY A 302 21.07 0.23 18.07
CA GLY A 302 21.01 0.46 16.62
C GLY A 302 21.94 -0.51 15.88
N VAL A 303 21.50 -1.01 14.72
CA VAL A 303 22.35 -1.80 13.82
C VAL A 303 23.20 -0.82 13.00
N ARG A 304 24.51 -1.06 12.88
CA ARG A 304 25.37 -0.27 12.00
C ARG A 304 24.92 -0.51 10.55
N GLU A 305 24.56 0.54 9.84
CA GLU A 305 24.34 0.43 8.40
C GLU A 305 25.66 0.08 7.69
N PRO A 306 25.67 -0.88 6.75
CA PRO A 306 26.77 -1.01 5.82
C PRO A 306 26.85 0.31 5.04
N GLY A 307 27.85 1.13 5.35
CA GLY A 307 27.96 2.49 4.85
C GLY A 307 27.77 2.56 3.33
N ILE A 308 26.84 3.42 2.91
CA ILE A 308 26.81 3.95 1.55
C ILE A 308 28.19 4.56 1.33
N ARG A 309 28.96 4.02 0.38
CA ARG A 309 30.30 4.54 0.06
C ARG A 309 30.16 5.97 -0.43
N GLU A 310 30.55 6.94 0.39
CA GLU A 310 30.87 8.28 -0.09
C GLU A 310 32.07 8.19 -1.05
N PRO A 311 31.98 8.73 -2.27
CA PRO A 311 33.15 8.82 -3.13
C PRO A 311 34.03 9.97 -2.63
N GLY A 312 35.05 9.67 -1.80
CA GLY A 312 36.13 10.65 -1.63
C GLY A 312 37.06 10.63 -0.42
N ILE A 313 36.88 9.77 0.59
CA ILE A 313 37.79 9.82 1.76
C ILE A 313 38.37 8.44 2.05
N ARG A 314 39.68 8.28 1.78
CA ARG A 314 40.49 7.15 2.28
C ARG A 314 40.86 7.44 3.73
N GLU A 315 40.24 6.76 4.68
CA GLU A 315 40.81 6.65 6.03
C GLU A 315 41.93 5.60 6.04
N PRO A 316 43.12 5.89 6.60
CA PRO A 316 44.19 4.93 6.73
C PRO A 316 44.04 4.11 8.03
N GLY A 317 43.97 2.79 7.88
CA GLY A 317 44.46 1.84 8.88
C GLY A 317 43.46 1.35 9.93
N ARG A 318 42.78 0.25 9.64
CA ARG A 318 42.48 -0.82 10.62
C ARG A 318 42.51 -2.17 9.90
N GLY A 319 43.40 -3.05 10.35
CA GLY A 319 43.54 -4.42 9.85
C GLY A 319 42.30 -5.29 10.12
N PRO A 320 42.22 -6.48 9.51
CA PRO A 320 41.01 -7.31 9.56
C PRO A 320 40.91 -7.97 10.94
N GLY A 321 40.13 -7.35 11.82
CA GLY A 321 39.61 -8.01 13.02
C GLY A 321 38.42 -8.86 12.62
N SER A 322 38.66 -10.16 12.40
CA SER A 322 37.64 -11.19 12.23
C SER A 322 36.88 -11.43 13.53
N GLY A 323 35.73 -10.77 13.70
CA GLY A 323 34.68 -11.16 14.65
C GLY A 323 33.71 -12.16 14.01
N PRO A 324 32.98 -12.98 14.80
CA PRO A 324 32.20 -14.08 14.26
C PRO A 324 30.92 -13.58 13.54
N GLY A 325 30.89 -13.80 12.22
CA GLY A 325 29.71 -14.18 11.44
C GLY A 325 28.43 -13.34 11.55
N SER A 326 28.47 -12.04 11.27
CA SER A 326 27.24 -11.33 10.90
C SER A 326 26.99 -11.49 9.39
N ASP A 327 25.80 -11.97 9.03
CA ASP A 327 25.34 -12.01 7.63
C ASP A 327 25.01 -10.56 7.22
N PRO A 328 25.76 -9.95 6.28
CA PRO A 328 25.53 -8.56 5.88
C PRO A 328 24.10 -8.32 5.36
N ALA A 329 23.47 -9.35 4.77
CA ALA A 329 22.09 -9.27 4.31
C ALA A 329 21.09 -9.33 5.49
N GLY A 330 21.42 -10.09 6.54
CA GLY A 330 20.68 -10.14 7.80
C GLY A 330 20.74 -8.80 8.55
N ASP A 331 21.92 -8.19 8.62
CA ASP A 331 22.15 -6.89 9.27
C ASP A 331 21.40 -5.75 8.54
N ALA A 332 21.44 -5.73 7.21
CA ALA A 332 20.70 -4.75 6.40
C ALA A 332 19.18 -4.86 6.58
N GLY A 333 18.65 -6.09 6.65
CA GLY A 333 17.23 -6.35 6.93
C GLY A 333 16.82 -5.89 8.33
N ALA A 334 17.65 -6.13 9.34
CA ALA A 334 17.42 -5.66 10.70
C ALA A 334 17.42 -4.13 10.80
N ALA A 335 18.36 -3.46 10.12
CA ALA A 335 18.41 -1.99 10.07
C ALA A 335 17.12 -1.40 9.44
N ALA A 336 16.66 -1.95 8.32
CA ALA A 336 15.42 -1.51 7.68
C ALA A 336 14.19 -1.68 8.59
N LEU A 337 14.09 -2.82 9.29
CA LEU A 337 13.04 -3.07 10.28
C LEU A 337 13.08 -2.03 11.41
N LEU A 338 14.25 -1.73 11.97
CA LEU A 338 14.39 -0.75 13.05
C LEU A 338 14.02 0.67 12.61
N ARG A 339 14.44 1.11 11.40
CA ARG A 339 14.02 2.41 10.85
C ARG A 339 12.49 2.50 10.72
N ALA A 340 11.85 1.43 10.26
CA ALA A 340 10.39 1.35 10.16
C ALA A 340 9.70 1.39 11.52
N VAL A 341 10.26 0.74 12.54
CA VAL A 341 9.77 0.80 13.92
C VAL A 341 9.88 2.23 14.46
N ASP A 342 11.05 2.85 14.33
CA ASP A 342 11.34 4.19 14.85
C ASP A 342 10.44 5.24 14.19
N TRP A 343 10.27 5.17 12.86
CA TRP A 343 9.33 6.00 12.12
C TRP A 343 7.90 5.84 12.64
N THR A 344 7.43 4.60 12.77
CA THR A 344 6.07 4.31 13.24
C THR A 344 5.81 4.86 14.64
N LEU A 345 6.76 4.67 15.56
CA LEU A 345 6.65 5.19 16.93
C LEU A 345 6.69 6.72 16.98
N ALA A 346 7.48 7.36 16.10
CA ALA A 346 7.56 8.82 16.02
C ALA A 346 6.27 9.48 15.48
N LEU A 347 5.48 8.77 14.65
CA LEU A 347 4.21 9.27 14.13
C LEU A 347 3.10 9.32 15.19
N ILE A 348 3.10 8.35 16.13
CA ILE A 348 1.98 8.12 17.04
C ILE A 348 1.62 9.34 17.91
N PRO A 349 2.56 10.06 18.55
CA PRO A 349 2.23 11.23 19.36
C PRO A 349 1.40 12.27 18.61
N ARG A 350 1.76 12.57 17.36
CA ARG A 350 1.04 13.52 16.52
C ARG A 350 -0.40 13.05 16.26
N ILE A 351 -0.56 11.79 15.86
CA ILE A 351 -1.87 11.17 15.59
C ILE A 351 -2.78 11.26 16.81
N THR A 352 -2.25 10.98 17.99
CA THR A 352 -3.04 11.03 19.23
C THR A 352 -3.43 12.46 19.64
N VAL A 353 -2.60 13.46 19.35
CA VAL A 353 -2.94 14.87 19.52
C VAL A 353 -4.06 15.27 18.56
N GLU A 354 -4.01 14.82 17.31
CA GLU A 354 -5.05 15.10 16.31
C GLU A 354 -6.41 14.48 16.72
N TRP A 355 -6.44 13.24 17.22
CA TRP A 355 -7.66 12.60 17.75
C TRP A 355 -8.26 13.29 18.98
N THR A 356 -7.45 14.01 19.75
CA THR A 356 -7.88 14.63 21.00
C THR A 356 -7.97 16.16 20.91
N GLY A 357 -7.56 16.73 19.79
CA GLY A 357 -7.46 18.16 19.57
C GLY A 357 -8.80 18.82 19.20
N PRO A 358 -8.81 20.17 19.10
CA PRO A 358 -10.00 20.93 18.74
C PRO A 358 -10.61 20.58 17.37
N GLY A 359 -9.76 20.11 16.43
CA GLY A 359 -10.17 19.68 15.09
C GLY A 359 -10.74 18.27 15.01
N ALA A 360 -10.79 17.53 16.13
CA ALA A 360 -11.41 16.21 16.15
C ALA A 360 -12.92 16.34 15.88
N PRO A 361 -13.48 15.49 14.99
CA PRO A 361 -14.86 15.62 14.54
C PRO A 361 -15.83 15.54 15.73
N ALA A 362 -16.79 16.46 15.76
CA ALA A 362 -17.88 16.45 16.75
C ALA A 362 -18.92 15.37 16.43
N GLU A 363 -19.08 15.05 15.14
CA GLU A 363 -19.98 14.04 14.61
C GLU A 363 -19.18 13.04 13.77
N ALA A 364 -19.44 11.75 13.94
CA ALA A 364 -18.85 10.69 13.15
C ALA A 364 -19.82 9.51 13.07
N THR A 365 -19.71 8.70 12.04
CA THR A 365 -20.43 7.42 11.94
C THR A 365 -19.71 6.33 12.75
N ALA A 366 -20.42 5.25 13.06
CA ALA A 366 -19.82 4.05 13.63
C ALA A 366 -18.72 3.48 12.72
N ALA A 367 -18.92 3.47 11.39
CA ALA A 367 -17.91 3.11 10.40
C ALA A 367 -16.63 3.95 10.50
N SER A 368 -16.74 5.27 10.63
CA SER A 368 -15.58 6.16 10.74
C SER A 368 -14.78 5.89 12.02
N ILE A 369 -15.45 5.74 13.17
CA ILE A 369 -14.79 5.36 14.42
C ILE A 369 -14.17 3.95 14.33
N GLY A 370 -14.85 3.02 13.65
CA GLY A 370 -14.34 1.66 13.40
C GLY A 370 -13.06 1.66 12.54
N SER A 371 -13.02 2.45 11.47
CA SER A 371 -11.83 2.63 10.63
C SER A 371 -10.66 3.20 11.43
N ILE A 372 -10.91 4.22 12.25
CA ILE A 372 -9.89 4.83 13.13
C ILE A 372 -9.39 3.82 14.20
N ASP A 373 -10.27 3.00 14.80
CA ASP A 373 -9.86 1.92 15.72
C ASP A 373 -8.95 0.91 15.01
N ALA A 374 -9.32 0.48 13.80
CA ALA A 374 -8.52 -0.44 13.00
C ALA A 374 -7.13 0.15 12.71
N PHE A 375 -7.07 1.41 12.26
CA PHE A 375 -5.82 2.11 11.98
C PHE A 375 -4.92 2.20 13.23
N GLY A 376 -5.47 2.59 14.38
CA GLY A 376 -4.72 2.68 15.63
C GLY A 376 -4.13 1.34 16.07
N ARG A 377 -4.90 0.24 15.98
CA ARG A 377 -4.42 -1.12 16.29
C ARG A 377 -3.24 -1.51 15.41
N ARG A 378 -3.32 -1.21 14.11
CA ARG A 378 -2.29 -1.55 13.14
C ARG A 378 -0.98 -0.85 13.42
N LEU A 379 -0.96 0.43 13.80
CA LEU A 379 0.29 1.16 14.03
C LEU A 379 1.18 0.48 15.09
N SER A 380 0.64 0.27 16.29
CA SER A 380 1.36 -0.40 17.37
C SER A 380 1.73 -1.84 17.02
N LEU A 381 0.80 -2.58 16.41
CA LEU A 381 1.02 -3.97 16.04
C LEU A 381 2.10 -4.13 14.98
N ARG A 382 2.13 -3.27 13.96
CA ARG A 382 3.16 -3.26 12.91
C ARG A 382 4.54 -2.97 13.50
N ALA A 383 4.65 -1.96 14.37
CA ALA A 383 5.90 -1.66 15.06
C ALA A 383 6.37 -2.83 15.94
N ALA A 384 5.48 -3.41 16.75
CA ALA A 384 5.80 -4.56 17.59
C ALA A 384 6.23 -5.78 16.77
N ALA A 385 5.53 -6.07 15.67
CA ALA A 385 5.82 -7.19 14.78
C ALA A 385 7.19 -7.07 14.10
N MET A 386 7.51 -5.89 13.57
CA MET A 386 8.83 -5.63 12.96
C MET A 386 9.95 -5.72 14.00
N LEU A 387 9.74 -5.15 15.20
CA LEU A 387 10.70 -5.26 16.30
C LEU A 387 10.89 -6.71 16.75
N LEU A 388 9.81 -7.49 16.86
CA LEU A 388 9.87 -8.91 17.22
C LEU A 388 10.74 -9.72 16.26
N ARG A 389 10.69 -9.42 14.96
CA ARG A 389 11.57 -10.07 13.97
C ARG A 389 13.05 -9.80 14.26
N VAL A 390 13.40 -8.56 14.57
CA VAL A 390 14.78 -8.18 14.96
C VAL A 390 15.20 -8.91 16.23
N LEU A 391 14.35 -8.91 17.26
CA LEU A 391 14.64 -9.58 18.53
C LEU A 391 14.85 -11.09 18.36
N ARG A 392 14.03 -11.75 17.53
CA ARG A 392 14.17 -13.19 17.24
C ARG A 392 15.46 -13.50 16.50
N ALA A 393 15.84 -12.68 15.52
CA ALA A 393 17.08 -12.87 14.78
C ALA A 393 18.34 -12.72 15.66
N GLN A 394 18.22 -12.02 16.79
CA GLN A 394 19.30 -11.77 17.75
C GLN A 394 19.19 -12.63 19.02
N ASP A 395 18.26 -13.59 19.08
CA ASP A 395 17.96 -14.38 20.29
C ASP A 395 17.77 -13.53 21.56
N HIS A 396 17.20 -12.33 21.41
CA HIS A 396 17.12 -11.35 22.48
C HIS A 396 16.09 -11.78 23.57
N PRO A 397 16.40 -11.66 24.87
CA PRO A 397 15.54 -12.17 25.96
C PRO A 397 14.15 -11.52 26.04
N ALA A 398 13.95 -10.35 25.43
CA ALA A 398 12.64 -9.71 25.33
C ALA A 398 11.71 -10.33 24.26
N ALA A 399 12.23 -11.16 23.34
CA ALA A 399 11.45 -11.71 22.23
C ALA A 399 10.20 -12.49 22.68
N PRO A 400 10.25 -13.39 23.69
CA PRO A 400 9.05 -14.12 24.12
C PRO A 400 7.97 -13.22 24.72
N GLY A 401 8.36 -12.12 25.39
CA GLY A 401 7.43 -11.15 25.94
C GLY A 401 6.71 -10.36 24.86
N LEU A 402 7.46 -9.87 23.87
CA LEU A 402 6.90 -9.14 22.74
C LEU A 402 6.05 -10.05 21.83
N ASP A 403 6.42 -11.33 21.68
CA ASP A 403 5.64 -12.31 20.92
C ASP A 403 4.25 -12.56 21.54
N ARG A 404 4.17 -12.63 22.88
CA ARG A 404 2.88 -12.72 23.59
C ARG A 404 2.02 -11.48 23.38
N LEU A 405 2.63 -10.29 23.39
CA LEU A 405 1.91 -9.04 23.08
C LEU A 405 1.38 -9.04 21.64
N VAL A 406 2.22 -9.34 20.66
CA VAL A 406 1.83 -9.43 19.24
C VAL A 406 0.72 -10.46 19.05
N THR A 407 0.83 -11.63 19.68
CA THR A 407 -0.18 -12.69 19.64
C THR A 407 -1.51 -12.19 20.20
N GLY A 408 -1.52 -11.65 21.42
CA GLY A 408 -2.73 -11.15 22.06
C GLY A 408 -3.38 -9.99 21.31
N TRP A 409 -2.58 -9.05 20.78
CA TRP A 409 -3.09 -7.95 19.96
C TRP A 409 -3.68 -8.43 18.63
N CYS A 410 -3.09 -9.43 17.98
CA CYS A 410 -3.67 -10.05 16.78
C CYS A 410 -5.01 -10.74 17.09
N GLU A 411 -5.09 -11.50 18.18
CA GLU A 411 -6.32 -12.18 18.61
C GLU A 411 -7.42 -11.17 18.97
N GLU A 412 -7.09 -10.13 19.75
CA GLU A 412 -8.02 -9.06 20.10
C GLU A 412 -8.49 -8.30 18.86
N PHE A 413 -7.59 -7.98 17.93
CA PHE A 413 -7.93 -7.27 16.70
C PHE A 413 -8.87 -8.12 15.83
N ALA A 414 -8.55 -9.41 15.63
CA ALA A 414 -9.40 -10.33 14.89
C ALA A 414 -10.79 -10.49 15.53
N ALA A 415 -10.84 -10.64 16.86
CA ALA A 415 -12.10 -10.80 17.59
C ALA A 415 -12.96 -9.52 17.57
N ARG A 416 -12.36 -8.37 17.85
CA ARG A 416 -13.03 -7.06 17.89
C ARG A 416 -13.73 -6.74 16.58
N PHE A 417 -13.11 -7.10 15.46
CA PHE A 417 -13.59 -6.82 14.11
C PHE A 417 -14.23 -8.03 13.42
N GLN A 418 -14.39 -9.15 14.13
CA GLN A 418 -14.96 -10.38 13.57
C GLN A 418 -14.33 -10.75 12.22
N ALA A 419 -13.00 -10.67 12.16
CA ALA A 419 -12.23 -10.67 10.92
C ALA A 419 -12.53 -11.89 10.03
N ARG A 420 -13.05 -11.65 8.83
CA ARG A 420 -13.37 -12.70 7.85
C ARG A 420 -12.34 -12.70 6.73
N ARG A 421 -11.61 -13.80 6.57
CA ARG A 421 -10.63 -13.92 5.47
C ARG A 421 -11.31 -13.78 4.11
N VAL A 422 -10.78 -12.89 3.27
CA VAL A 422 -11.17 -12.75 1.87
C VAL A 422 -10.19 -13.58 1.02
N PRO A 423 -10.64 -14.56 0.22
CA PRO A 423 -9.76 -15.33 -0.65
C PRO A 423 -8.99 -14.43 -1.62
N VAL A 424 -7.73 -14.73 -1.92
CA VAL A 424 -6.90 -13.93 -2.84
C VAL A 424 -7.58 -13.76 -4.21
N ALA A 425 -8.20 -14.81 -4.74
CA ALA A 425 -8.95 -14.74 -6.00
C ALA A 425 -10.13 -13.76 -5.92
N THR A 426 -10.81 -13.68 -4.78
CA THR A 426 -11.90 -12.73 -4.53
C THR A 426 -11.38 -11.29 -4.45
N GLN A 427 -10.21 -11.08 -3.81
CA GLN A 427 -9.56 -9.76 -3.79
C GLN A 427 -9.17 -9.32 -5.21
N VAL A 428 -8.52 -10.21 -5.96
CA VAL A 428 -8.10 -9.99 -7.36
C VAL A 428 -9.31 -9.69 -8.25
N GLU A 429 -10.39 -10.47 -8.14
CA GLU A 429 -11.62 -10.27 -8.91
C GLU A 429 -12.22 -8.89 -8.64
N HIS A 430 -12.36 -8.51 -7.37
CA HIS A 430 -12.92 -7.21 -6.99
C HIS A 430 -12.06 -6.05 -7.50
N GLN A 431 -10.74 -6.13 -7.31
CA GLN A 431 -9.81 -5.09 -7.72
C GLN A 431 -9.78 -4.97 -9.26
N THR A 432 -9.80 -6.10 -9.99
CA THR A 432 -9.89 -6.16 -11.46
C THR A 432 -11.17 -5.50 -11.96
N ARG A 433 -12.34 -5.86 -11.42
CA ARG A 433 -13.64 -5.27 -11.80
C ARG A 433 -13.65 -3.77 -11.54
N THR A 434 -13.07 -3.32 -10.43
CA THR A 434 -12.98 -1.90 -10.10
C THR A 434 -12.10 -1.16 -11.10
N VAL A 435 -10.92 -1.69 -11.44
CA VAL A 435 -10.02 -1.11 -12.46
C VAL A 435 -10.72 -0.96 -13.82
N LEU A 436 -11.40 -2.02 -14.28
CA LEU A 436 -12.12 -2.00 -15.55
C LEU A 436 -13.28 -1.00 -15.52
N ALA A 437 -14.07 -0.97 -14.44
CA ALA A 437 -15.15 -0.01 -14.27
C ALA A 437 -14.62 1.45 -14.26
N THR A 438 -13.50 1.71 -13.58
CA THR A 438 -12.84 3.02 -13.59
C THR A 438 -12.46 3.43 -15.01
N TYR A 439 -11.83 2.53 -15.76
CA TYR A 439 -11.47 2.77 -17.16
C TYR A 439 -12.69 3.03 -18.05
N GLU A 440 -13.72 2.19 -17.96
CA GLU A 440 -14.96 2.32 -18.75
C GLU A 440 -15.68 3.64 -18.48
N ARG A 441 -15.77 4.06 -17.21
CA ARG A 441 -16.37 5.35 -16.84
C ARG A 441 -15.57 6.53 -17.38
N LEU A 442 -14.24 6.46 -17.35
CA LEU A 442 -13.37 7.50 -17.89
C LEU A 442 -13.49 7.61 -19.42
N VAL A 443 -13.55 6.48 -20.13
CA VAL A 443 -13.78 6.44 -21.59
C VAL A 443 -15.16 6.98 -21.94
N ALA A 444 -16.19 6.57 -21.21
CA ALA A 444 -17.57 7.04 -21.44
C ALA A 444 -17.74 8.55 -21.19
N ALA A 445 -17.00 9.12 -20.25
CA ALA A 445 -17.03 10.55 -19.94
C ALA A 445 -16.29 11.43 -20.97
N GLY A 446 -15.67 10.85 -22.01
CA GLY A 446 -14.90 11.60 -23.01
C GLY A 446 -13.67 12.30 -22.44
N THR A 447 -13.30 12.02 -21.18
CA THR A 447 -12.14 12.61 -20.50
C THR A 447 -10.83 12.03 -21.01
N VAL A 448 -10.91 10.97 -21.81
CA VAL A 448 -9.82 10.49 -22.65
C VAL A 448 -10.13 10.84 -24.09
N ASN A 449 -9.84 12.08 -24.48
CA ASN A 449 -10.06 12.51 -25.87
C ASN A 449 -9.12 11.77 -26.84
N ALA A 450 -9.66 11.59 -28.05
CA ALA A 450 -9.15 10.84 -29.20
C ALA A 450 -7.82 11.37 -29.76
#